data_AF-A0A821FNV0-F1
#
_entry.id   AF-A0A821FNV0-F1
#
_cell.length_a   1.000
_cell.length_b   1.000
_cell.length_c   1.000
_cell.angle_alpha   90.00
_cell.angle_beta   90.00
_cell.angle_gamma   90.00
#
_symmetry.space_group_name_H-M   'P 1'
#
loop_
_entity.id
_entity.type
_entity.pdbx_description
1 polymer ?
#
loop_
_entity_poly.entity_id
_entity_poly.type
_entity_poly.pdbx_seq_one_letter_code
_entity_poly.pdbx_strand_id
1 'polypeptide(L)'
;MNDNHNLSIVKFFYLTELNISRVHDDYIEEFLLNTKTYLQNNILLHINYKSLEKMTHNFTRDDTRINCAKINEIYFFGEVKYSKSLQNYFPFAKIDE
;
A
#
# COMPACT_ATOMS: atom_id res chain seq x y z
N MET A 1 -8.43 -26.45 17.16
CA MET A 1 -9.48 -25.42 17.19
C MET A 1 -9.51 -24.78 15.81
N ASN A 2 -10.63 -24.94 15.11
CA ASN A 2 -10.88 -24.39 13.78
C ASN A 2 -11.53 -23.02 13.96
N ASP A 3 -10.71 -21.98 14.02
CA ASP A 3 -11.21 -20.60 13.93
C ASP A 3 -11.01 -20.12 12.50
N ASN A 4 -11.84 -20.64 11.59
CA ASN A 4 -12.10 -20.00 10.30
C ASN A 4 -12.90 -18.71 10.56
N HIS A 5 -12.29 -17.74 11.24
CA HIS A 5 -12.72 -16.37 11.15
C HIS A 5 -12.42 -15.93 9.71
N ASN A 6 -13.44 -16.03 8.85
CA ASN A 6 -13.53 -15.18 7.66
C ASN A 6 -13.54 -13.74 8.18
N LEU A 7 -12.35 -13.19 8.47
CA LEU A 7 -12.18 -11.78 8.79
C LEU A 7 -12.69 -11.03 7.57
N SER A 8 -13.81 -10.33 7.76
CA SER A 8 -14.39 -9.52 6.71
C SER A 8 -13.36 -8.48 6.29
N ILE A 9 -13.03 -8.47 5.00
CA ILE A 9 -12.18 -7.42 4.41
C ILE A 9 -12.82 -6.06 4.68
N VAL A 10 -12.05 -5.13 5.25
CA VAL A 10 -12.49 -3.76 5.47
C VAL A 10 -12.51 -3.02 4.15
N LYS A 11 -13.63 -2.38 3.79
CA LYS A 11 -13.80 -1.70 2.50
C LYS A 11 -13.91 -0.19 2.70
N PHE A 12 -13.08 0.55 2.01
CA PHE A 12 -13.08 2.02 2.06
C PHE A 12 -13.62 2.60 0.75
N PHE A 13 -14.96 2.66 0.61
CA PHE A 13 -15.62 3.03 -0.66
C PHE A 13 -15.47 4.50 -1.07
N TYR A 14 -15.06 5.38 -0.18
CA TYR A 14 -14.97 6.82 -0.45
C TYR A 14 -13.59 7.39 -0.07
N LEU A 15 -12.62 6.52 0.16
CA LEU A 15 -11.27 6.94 0.50
C LEU A 15 -10.58 7.45 -0.76
N THR A 16 -10.25 8.73 -0.75
CA THR A 16 -9.53 9.41 -1.83
C THR A 16 -8.07 9.67 -1.45
N GLU A 17 -7.77 9.76 -0.16
CA GLU A 17 -6.44 10.03 0.37
C GLU A 17 -6.18 9.14 1.58
N LEU A 18 -5.01 8.50 1.61
CA LEU A 18 -4.52 7.68 2.71
C LEU A 18 -3.16 8.20 3.18
N ASN A 19 -3.12 8.77 4.39
CA ASN A 19 -1.87 9.21 4.99
C ASN A 19 -1.42 8.27 6.12
N ILE A 20 -0.43 7.44 5.80
CA ILE A 20 0.18 6.45 6.70
C ILE A 20 1.69 6.69 6.87
N SER A 21 2.13 7.94 6.69
CA SER A 21 3.54 8.33 6.78
C SER A 21 4.13 8.27 8.18
N ARG A 22 3.29 8.26 9.23
CA ARG A 22 3.67 8.32 10.65
C ARG A 22 2.95 7.28 11.51
N VAL A 23 2.48 6.19 10.91
CA VAL A 23 1.80 5.11 11.63
C VAL A 23 2.77 3.95 11.87
N HIS A 24 2.40 3.04 12.77
CA HIS A 24 3.17 1.81 13.00
C HIS A 24 3.13 0.89 11.77
N ASP A 25 4.21 0.14 11.55
CA ASP A 25 4.35 -0.75 10.38
C ASP A 25 3.19 -1.75 10.26
N ASP A 26 2.64 -2.24 11.38
CA ASP A 26 1.50 -3.17 11.35
C ASP A 26 0.27 -2.58 10.65
N TYR A 27 -0.01 -1.29 10.87
CA TYR A 27 -1.12 -0.62 10.17
C TYR A 27 -0.81 -0.41 8.69
N ILE A 28 0.45 -0.15 8.35
CA ILE A 28 0.89 -0.07 6.95
C ILE A 28 0.62 -1.41 6.28
N GLU A 29 1.00 -2.52 6.91
CA GLU A 29 0.74 -3.86 6.41
C GLU A 29 -0.76 -4.11 6.20
N GLU A 30 -1.61 -3.77 7.17
CA GLU A 30 -3.06 -3.95 7.07
C GLU A 30 -3.69 -3.18 5.88
N PHE A 31 -3.23 -1.95 5.60
CA PHE A 31 -3.75 -1.18 4.47
C PHE A 31 -3.23 -1.70 3.12
N LEU A 32 -1.97 -2.13 3.07
CA LEU A 32 -1.39 -2.64 1.83
C LEU A 32 -1.89 -4.05 1.50
N LEU A 33 -2.22 -4.88 2.48
CA LEU A 33 -2.71 -6.24 2.23
C LEU A 33 -4.12 -6.28 1.66
N ASN A 34 -4.27 -6.89 0.49
CA ASN A 34 -5.57 -7.11 -0.15
C ASN A 34 -6.49 -8.10 0.61
N THR A 35 -5.93 -8.90 1.51
CA THR A 35 -6.65 -9.85 2.38
C THR A 35 -7.23 -9.19 3.62
N LYS A 36 -6.79 -7.96 3.94
CA LYS A 36 -7.24 -7.18 5.10
C LYS A 36 -8.11 -6.01 4.68
N THR A 37 -7.67 -5.31 3.64
CA THR A 37 -8.29 -4.07 3.18
C THR A 37 -8.59 -4.12 1.69
N TYR A 38 -9.73 -3.56 1.30
CA TYR A 38 -10.03 -3.24 -0.09
C TYR A 38 -9.99 -1.73 -0.29
N LEU A 39 -8.97 -1.29 -1.02
CA LEU A 39 -8.85 0.07 -1.53
C LEU A 39 -9.60 0.21 -2.86
N GLN A 40 -10.17 1.38 -3.12
CA GLN A 40 -10.64 1.75 -4.46
C GLN A 40 -9.48 2.30 -5.30
N ASN A 41 -9.74 2.50 -6.60
CA ASN A 41 -8.79 3.15 -7.50
C ASN A 41 -8.72 4.66 -7.21
N ASN A 42 -7.68 5.31 -7.73
CA ASN A 42 -7.50 6.76 -7.64
C ASN A 42 -7.24 7.27 -6.22
N ILE A 43 -6.49 6.51 -5.42
CA ILE A 43 -6.07 6.93 -4.09
C ILE A 43 -4.75 7.68 -4.16
N LEU A 44 -4.68 8.79 -3.43
CA LEU A 44 -3.45 9.46 -3.05
C LEU A 44 -2.85 8.80 -1.80
N LEU A 45 -1.60 8.34 -1.87
CA LEU A 45 -0.92 7.67 -0.76
C LEU A 45 0.26 8.51 -0.23
N HIS A 46 0.27 8.79 1.07
CA HIS A 46 1.42 9.34 1.77
C HIS A 46 2.06 8.27 2.65
N ILE A 47 3.33 7.94 2.41
CA ILE A 47 4.00 6.82 3.09
C ILE A 47 5.51 7.02 3.25
N ASN A 48 6.10 6.45 4.30
CA ASN A 48 7.54 6.36 4.42
C ASN A 48 8.11 5.30 3.47
N TYR A 49 9.11 5.66 2.66
CA TYR A 49 9.66 4.77 1.64
C TYR A 49 10.26 3.48 2.23
N LYS A 50 10.99 3.57 3.35
CA LYS A 50 11.61 2.40 3.99
C LYS A 50 10.58 1.44 4.57
N SER A 51 9.52 1.97 5.18
CA SER A 51 8.41 1.12 5.65
C SER A 51 7.71 0.44 4.48
N LEU A 52 7.49 1.15 3.36
CA LEU A 52 6.91 0.54 2.16
C LEU A 52 7.80 -0.58 1.60
N GLU A 53 9.10 -0.34 1.44
CA GLU A 53 10.05 -1.37 0.99
C GLU A 53 9.98 -2.60 1.90
N LYS A 54 9.98 -2.39 3.22
CA LYS A 54 9.88 -3.47 4.21
C LYS A 54 8.59 -4.27 4.04
N MET A 55 7.44 -3.62 3.99
CA MET A 55 6.13 -4.28 3.94
C MET A 55 5.88 -5.03 2.62
N THR A 56 6.41 -4.49 1.52
CA THR A 56 6.29 -5.09 0.19
C THR A 56 7.39 -6.13 -0.10
N HIS A 57 8.27 -6.41 0.87
CA HIS A 57 9.47 -7.23 0.70
C HIS A 57 10.28 -6.80 -0.53
N ASN A 58 10.70 -5.53 -0.55
CA ASN A 58 11.37 -4.90 -1.69
C ASN A 58 10.57 -5.04 -2.99
N PHE A 59 9.25 -4.78 -2.93
CA PHE A 59 8.34 -4.85 -4.07
C PHE A 59 8.24 -6.25 -4.72
N THR A 60 8.26 -7.32 -3.90
CA THR A 60 8.11 -8.72 -4.35
C THR A 60 6.90 -9.45 -3.78
N ARG A 61 6.20 -8.88 -2.80
CA ARG A 61 5.08 -9.50 -2.08
C ARG A 61 3.69 -9.34 -2.76
N ASP A 62 3.25 -10.35 -3.51
CA ASP A 62 2.08 -10.24 -4.40
C ASP A 62 0.74 -9.83 -3.75
N ASP A 63 0.51 -10.19 -2.48
CA ASP A 63 -0.72 -9.83 -1.74
C ASP A 63 -0.85 -8.31 -1.48
N THR A 64 0.26 -7.59 -1.38
CA THR A 64 0.29 -6.13 -1.26
C THR A 64 0.17 -5.41 -2.60
N ARG A 65 0.64 -6.05 -3.69
CA ARG A 65 0.65 -5.47 -5.04
C ARG A 65 -0.75 -5.10 -5.52
N ILE A 66 -1.77 -5.87 -5.15
CA ILE A 66 -3.15 -5.65 -5.60
C ILE A 66 -3.73 -4.31 -5.11
N ASN A 67 -3.45 -3.91 -3.86
CA ASN A 67 -3.87 -2.60 -3.37
C ASN A 67 -2.93 -1.49 -3.84
N CYS A 68 -1.62 -1.75 -3.91
CA CYS A 68 -0.64 -0.78 -4.44
C CYS A 68 -0.96 -0.38 -5.90
N ALA A 69 -1.44 -1.32 -6.72
CA ALA A 69 -1.80 -1.05 -8.10
C ALA A 69 -3.01 -0.11 -8.29
N LYS A 70 -3.73 0.23 -7.21
CA LYS A 70 -4.88 1.14 -7.23
C LYS A 70 -4.53 2.57 -6.86
N ILE A 71 -3.28 2.79 -6.42
CA ILE A 71 -2.74 4.10 -6.08
C ILE A 71 -2.40 4.85 -7.37
N ASN A 72 -2.88 6.08 -7.49
CA ASN A 72 -2.64 6.94 -8.65
C ASN A 72 -1.65 8.07 -8.38
N GLU A 73 -1.38 8.34 -7.12
CA GLU A 73 -0.45 9.38 -6.71
C GLU A 73 0.17 8.95 -5.40
N ILE A 74 1.49 9.11 -5.28
CA ILE A 74 2.23 8.69 -4.11
C ILE A 74 3.24 9.75 -3.72
N TYR A 75 3.18 10.16 -2.45
CA TYR A 75 4.17 11.02 -1.82
C TYR A 75 4.99 10.20 -0.84
N PHE A 76 6.31 10.20 -1.07
CA PHE A 76 7.25 9.54 -0.20
C PHE A 76 7.80 10.46 0.87
N PHE A 77 7.93 9.91 2.07
CA PHE A 77 8.75 10.48 3.12
C PHE A 77 10.08 9.72 3.19
N GLY A 78 11.19 10.46 3.14
CA GLY A 78 12.56 9.94 3.19
C GLY A 78 13.21 9.78 1.81
N GLU A 79 14.42 9.22 1.79
CA GLU A 79 15.17 8.98 0.55
C GLU A 79 14.52 7.85 -0.26
N VAL A 80 14.21 8.14 -1.53
CA VAL A 80 13.56 7.21 -2.46
C VAL A 80 14.57 6.58 -3.40
N LYS A 81 14.52 5.26 -3.53
CA LYS A 81 15.28 4.53 -4.54
C LYS A 81 14.39 4.09 -5.69
N TYR A 82 14.37 4.88 -6.76
CA TYR A 82 13.61 4.54 -7.95
C TYR A 82 14.11 3.24 -8.58
N SER A 83 13.18 2.32 -8.85
CA SER A 83 13.48 1.02 -9.43
C SER A 83 12.32 0.55 -10.31
N LYS A 84 12.60 -0.35 -11.26
CA LYS A 84 11.56 -0.98 -12.07
C LYS A 84 10.55 -1.75 -11.21
N SER A 85 11.00 -2.33 -10.10
CA SER A 85 10.13 -3.05 -9.17
C SER A 85 9.13 -2.12 -8.50
N LEU A 86 9.58 -0.92 -8.08
CA LEU A 86 8.69 0.13 -7.57
C LEU A 86 7.65 0.53 -8.64
N GLN A 87 8.09 0.82 -9.88
CA GLN A 87 7.17 1.17 -10.96
C GLN A 87 6.15 0.06 -11.25
N ASN A 88 6.56 -1.21 -11.22
CA ASN A 88 5.67 -2.35 -11.43
C ASN A 88 4.65 -2.52 -10.30
N TYR A 89 4.97 -2.06 -9.10
CA TYR A 89 4.06 -2.07 -7.96
C TYR A 89 3.01 -0.96 -8.02
N PHE A 90 3.36 0.16 -8.64
CA PHE A 90 2.53 1.34 -8.79
C PHE A 90 2.39 1.74 -10.27
N PRO A 91 1.81 0.87 -11.12
CA PRO A 91 1.82 1.03 -12.58
C PRO A 91 1.14 2.31 -13.07
N PHE A 92 0.19 2.86 -12.30
CA PHE A 92 -0.57 4.05 -12.65
C PHE A 92 -0.24 5.26 -11.78
N ALA A 93 0.67 5.13 -10.81
CA ALA A 93 0.95 6.20 -9.89
C ALA A 93 1.85 7.26 -10.53
N LYS A 94 1.49 8.53 -10.34
CA LYS A 94 2.44 9.64 -10.38
C LYS A 94 3.25 9.59 -9.10
N ILE A 95 4.56 9.44 -9.24
CA ILE A 95 5.48 9.45 -8.10
C ILE A 95 6.12 10.84 -8.12
N ASP A 96 5.64 11.71 -7.24
CA ASP A 96 6.18 13.06 -7.10
C ASP A 96 7.48 13.01 -6.29
N GLU A 97 8.51 13.72 -6.79
CA GLU A 97 9.87 13.82 -6.22
C GLU A 97 9.93 14.77 -5.00
#